data_AF-A0A2R7RW92-F1
#
_entry.id   AF-A0A2R7RW92-F1
#
_cell.length_a   1.000
_cell.length_b   1.000
_cell.length_c   1.000
_cell.angle_alpha   90.00
_cell.angle_beta   90.00
_cell.angle_gamma   90.00
#
_symmetry.space_group_name_H-M   'P 1'
#
loop_
_entity.id
_entity.type
_entity.pdbx_description
1 polymer ?
#
loop_
_entity_poly.entity_id
_entity_poly.type
_entity_poly.pdbx_seq_one_letter_code
_entity_poly.pdbx_strand_id
1 'polypeptide(L)'
;ARARRSLARPRDTIINLDSTIAQSQLAIVSASNRYEAWPFLTYLTQNPDGYAGIGRMAVPNIHKNHRRNNETPLHVLERMVAPMTVQQLVGRYWARMAYLDIGHPKAQARFLARRNVQAFRTAAYSNLDSFGNGRYRAKPAREPRYAGANIIPLTVASGGNVTVRVTNLGNSQSGSGFTATLSIRNTTSGLVRYVDLVGGSGSATVASNEEASLVVVNTPTSLIQYDAFQSTDTSPESIGLRYELQLTGAVPANP
;
A
#
# COMPACT_ATOMS: atom_id res chain seq x y z
N ALA A 1 5.88 24.65 -36.85
CA ALA A 1 6.67 23.51 -36.34
C ALA A 1 7.99 24.01 -35.74
N ARG A 2 8.15 23.99 -34.40
CA ARG A 2 9.41 23.86 -33.65
C ARG A 2 9.18 24.24 -32.17
N ALA A 3 8.99 23.22 -31.34
CA ALA A 3 9.42 23.21 -29.94
C ALA A 3 9.63 21.74 -29.53
N ARG A 4 10.40 21.00 -30.34
CA ARG A 4 11.01 19.73 -29.95
C ARG A 4 12.52 19.95 -29.95
N ARG A 5 13.03 20.54 -28.87
CA ARG A 5 14.44 20.43 -28.47
C ARG A 5 14.57 20.83 -26.99
N SER A 6 15.22 19.92 -26.24
CA SER A 6 15.72 20.01 -24.87
C SER A 6 14.78 19.88 -23.66
N LEU A 7 14.01 18.79 -23.55
CA LEU A 7 13.59 18.24 -22.23
C LEU A 7 14.05 16.80 -21.98
N ALA A 8 15.11 16.35 -22.66
CA ALA A 8 15.78 15.10 -22.33
C ALA A 8 16.92 15.36 -21.32
N ARG A 9 16.56 15.71 -20.07
CA ARG A 9 17.37 15.26 -18.93
C ARG A 9 16.75 13.94 -18.49
N PRO A 10 17.49 12.85 -18.27
CA PRO A 10 16.93 11.67 -17.63
C PRO A 10 16.63 12.07 -16.18
N ARG A 11 15.48 12.69 -15.92
CA ARG A 11 15.06 13.00 -14.56
C ARG A 11 14.88 11.65 -13.86
N ASP A 12 15.60 11.50 -12.75
CA ASP A 12 15.42 10.40 -11.80
C ASP A 12 13.98 10.46 -11.23
N THR A 13 13.55 9.43 -10.52
CA THR A 13 12.25 9.47 -9.84
C THR A 13 12.25 10.50 -8.72
N ILE A 14 11.15 11.26 -8.59
CA ILE A 14 10.91 12.16 -7.45
C ILE A 14 10.33 11.42 -6.24
N ILE A 15 9.98 10.14 -6.38
CA ILE A 15 9.42 9.33 -5.30
C ILE A 15 10.49 9.15 -4.21
N ASN A 16 10.16 9.62 -3.00
CA ASN A 16 10.97 9.44 -1.82
C ASN A 16 10.62 8.11 -1.13
N LEU A 17 11.47 7.10 -1.26
CA LEU A 17 11.22 5.77 -0.70
C LEU A 17 11.19 5.75 0.83
N ASP A 18 11.98 6.60 1.49
CA ASP A 18 12.03 6.64 2.95
C ASP A 18 10.74 7.23 3.54
N SER A 19 10.06 8.14 2.82
CA SER A 19 8.73 8.60 3.25
C SER A 19 7.62 7.64 2.78
N THR A 20 7.60 7.27 1.50
CA THR A 20 6.46 6.55 0.91
C THR A 20 6.36 5.08 1.33
N ILE A 21 7.49 4.38 1.47
CA ILE A 21 7.52 2.98 1.90
C ILE A 21 7.86 2.89 3.39
N ALA A 22 8.87 3.62 3.86
CA ALA A 22 9.27 3.48 5.26
C ALA A 22 8.26 4.04 6.27
N GLN A 23 7.45 5.00 5.83
CA GLN A 23 6.31 5.53 6.59
C GLN A 23 4.96 5.12 5.97
N SER A 24 4.90 3.97 5.30
CA SER A 24 3.69 3.47 4.64
C SER A 24 2.49 3.31 5.59
N GLN A 25 2.71 3.19 6.89
CA GLN A 25 1.64 3.14 7.90
C GLN A 25 0.87 4.46 8.01
N LEU A 26 1.43 5.58 7.55
CA LEU A 26 0.72 6.86 7.55
C LEU A 26 -0.35 6.90 6.46
N ALA A 27 -1.31 7.80 6.61
CA ALA A 27 -2.24 8.11 5.53
C ALA A 27 -1.48 8.56 4.27
N ILE A 28 -2.08 8.34 3.08
CA ILE A 28 -1.50 8.73 1.78
C ILE A 28 -1.07 10.21 1.79
N VAL A 29 -1.81 11.05 2.51
CA VAL A 29 -1.43 12.43 2.84
C VAL A 29 -1.59 12.66 4.35
N SER A 30 -0.53 13.14 4.98
CA SER A 30 -0.47 13.56 6.39
C SER A 30 0.51 14.72 6.56
N ALA A 31 0.49 15.36 7.73
CA ALA A 31 1.47 16.38 8.08
C ALA A 31 2.93 15.89 8.06
N SER A 32 3.17 14.57 8.18
CA SER A 32 4.51 13.96 8.26
C SER A 32 5.07 13.48 6.92
N ASN A 33 4.23 13.35 5.87
CA ASN A 33 4.63 12.93 4.52
C ASN A 33 4.09 13.91 3.46
N ARG A 34 4.24 15.20 3.74
CA ARG A 34 3.72 16.29 2.89
C ARG A 34 4.26 16.14 1.47
N TYR A 35 3.35 16.19 0.50
CA TYR A 35 3.66 16.09 -0.93
C TYR A 35 4.14 14.72 -1.43
N GLU A 36 4.06 13.66 -0.62
CA GLU A 36 4.54 12.32 -0.99
C GLU A 36 3.44 11.43 -1.57
N ALA A 37 2.28 11.99 -1.94
CA ALA A 37 1.20 11.28 -2.62
C ALA A 37 1.51 10.89 -4.09
N TRP A 38 2.67 11.29 -4.61
CA TRP A 38 3.07 11.04 -6.00
C TRP A 38 2.96 9.59 -6.47
N PRO A 39 3.32 8.56 -5.68
CA PRO A 39 3.16 7.17 -6.12
C PRO A 39 1.68 6.80 -6.31
N PHE A 40 0.78 7.27 -5.43
CA PHE A 40 -0.65 7.02 -5.58
C PHE A 40 -1.21 7.69 -6.84
N LEU A 41 -0.87 8.96 -7.07
CA LEU A 41 -1.27 9.66 -8.30
C LEU A 41 -0.70 9.01 -9.56
N THR A 42 0.53 8.50 -9.47
CA THR A 42 1.18 7.73 -10.55
C THR A 42 0.42 6.44 -10.82
N TYR A 43 0.09 5.68 -9.80
CA TYR A 43 -0.71 4.45 -9.91
C TYR A 43 -2.07 4.71 -10.57
N LEU A 44 -2.79 5.76 -10.14
CA LEU A 44 -4.07 6.15 -10.77
C LEU A 44 -3.89 6.52 -12.25
N THR A 45 -2.78 7.18 -12.59
CA THR A 45 -2.52 7.66 -13.94
C THR A 45 -2.09 6.53 -14.89
N GLN A 46 -1.21 5.65 -14.41
CA GLN A 46 -0.70 4.51 -15.19
C GLN A 46 -1.73 3.39 -15.28
N ASN A 47 -2.58 3.25 -14.26
CA ASN A 47 -3.64 2.25 -14.18
C ASN A 47 -3.17 0.85 -14.60
N PRO A 48 -2.13 0.29 -13.94
CA PRO A 48 -1.58 -1.01 -14.33
C PRO A 48 -2.57 -2.17 -14.17
N ASP A 49 -3.66 -1.98 -13.44
CA ASP A 49 -4.75 -2.95 -13.27
C ASP A 49 -5.89 -2.80 -14.28
N GLY A 50 -5.87 -1.76 -15.12
CA GLY A 50 -6.90 -1.53 -16.14
C GLY A 50 -8.28 -1.19 -15.56
N TYR A 51 -8.35 -0.64 -14.35
CA TYR A 51 -9.61 -0.28 -13.70
C TYR A 51 -10.34 0.84 -14.44
N ALA A 52 -11.66 0.70 -14.59
CA ALA A 52 -12.50 1.72 -15.20
C ALA A 52 -12.46 3.03 -14.39
N GLY A 53 -12.62 4.16 -15.09
CA GLY A 53 -12.71 5.48 -14.47
C GLY A 53 -11.37 6.16 -14.12
N ILE A 54 -10.26 5.42 -14.12
CA ILE A 54 -8.91 5.96 -13.91
C ILE A 54 -8.00 5.71 -15.13
N GLY A 55 -6.76 6.18 -15.09
CA GLY A 55 -5.85 6.27 -16.23
C GLY A 55 -5.34 7.71 -16.42
N ARG A 56 -4.89 8.06 -17.64
CA ARG A 56 -4.24 9.36 -17.92
C ARG A 56 -5.03 10.59 -17.47
N MET A 57 -6.35 10.49 -17.42
CA MET A 57 -7.25 11.57 -17.01
C MET A 57 -7.71 11.47 -15.55
N ALA A 58 -7.22 10.52 -14.76
CA ALA A 58 -7.65 10.31 -13.38
C ALA A 58 -7.54 11.59 -12.54
N VAL A 59 -6.36 12.23 -12.49
CA VAL A 59 -6.15 13.44 -11.68
C VAL A 59 -7.00 14.62 -12.15
N PRO A 60 -7.04 14.97 -13.46
CA PRO A 60 -7.98 15.99 -13.94
C PRO A 60 -9.45 15.66 -13.63
N ASN A 61 -9.85 14.39 -13.76
CA ASN A 61 -11.22 13.95 -13.51
C ASN A 61 -11.60 14.01 -12.03
N ILE A 62 -10.67 13.76 -11.11
CA ILE A 62 -10.89 13.97 -9.68
C ILE A 62 -11.28 15.44 -9.43
N HIS A 63 -10.53 16.39 -10.00
CA HIS A 63 -10.82 17.82 -9.84
C HIS A 63 -12.12 18.23 -10.53
N LYS A 64 -12.36 17.73 -11.75
CA LYS A 64 -13.55 18.06 -12.55
C LYS A 64 -14.84 17.54 -11.91
N ASN A 65 -14.80 16.33 -11.33
CA ASN A 65 -15.96 15.69 -10.72
C ASN A 65 -16.10 15.98 -9.22
N HIS A 66 -15.24 16.85 -8.67
CA HIS A 66 -15.37 17.34 -7.32
C HIS A 66 -16.58 18.28 -7.22
N ARG A 67 -17.51 17.99 -6.31
CA ARG A 67 -18.77 18.72 -6.08
C ARG A 67 -18.57 20.04 -5.34
N ARG A 68 -17.33 20.38 -4.99
CA ARG A 68 -16.93 21.59 -4.24
C ARG A 68 -17.69 21.73 -2.91
N ASN A 69 -18.01 20.60 -2.32
CA ASN A 69 -18.64 20.47 -1.01
C ASN A 69 -17.67 19.75 -0.04
N ASN A 70 -18.20 19.28 1.08
CA ASN A 70 -17.49 18.49 2.08
C ASN A 70 -17.15 17.07 1.56
N GLU A 71 -16.24 16.98 0.59
CA GLU A 71 -15.73 15.70 0.10
C GLU A 71 -14.21 15.74 -0.10
N THR A 72 -13.59 14.57 -0.15
CA THR A 72 -12.15 14.41 -0.40
C THR A 72 -11.88 13.80 -1.77
N PRO A 73 -10.64 13.83 -2.29
CA PRO A 73 -10.30 13.12 -3.52
C PRO A 73 -10.70 11.62 -3.52
N LEU A 74 -10.68 10.95 -2.36
CA LEU A 74 -11.12 9.56 -2.25
C LEU A 74 -12.62 9.40 -2.44
N HIS A 75 -13.44 10.37 -2.03
CA HIS A 75 -14.90 10.36 -2.27
C HIS A 75 -15.24 10.52 -3.75
N VAL A 76 -14.45 11.32 -4.48
CA VAL A 76 -14.61 11.44 -5.94
C VAL A 76 -14.19 10.14 -6.61
N LEU A 77 -13.07 9.55 -6.18
CA LEU A 77 -12.58 8.27 -6.69
C LEU A 77 -13.58 7.14 -6.49
N GLU A 78 -14.24 7.04 -5.33
CA GLU A 78 -15.30 6.05 -5.05
C GLU A 78 -16.35 6.05 -6.17
N ARG A 79 -16.79 7.23 -6.61
CA ARG A 79 -17.76 7.35 -7.71
C ARG A 79 -17.15 7.01 -9.07
N MET A 80 -15.89 7.39 -9.29
CA MET A 80 -15.22 7.20 -10.57
C MET A 80 -14.92 5.73 -10.85
N VAL A 81 -14.56 4.95 -9.82
CA VAL A 81 -14.11 3.56 -9.99
C VAL A 81 -15.20 2.51 -9.75
N ALA A 82 -16.42 2.95 -9.46
CA ALA A 82 -17.59 2.08 -9.34
C ALA A 82 -17.71 1.12 -10.57
N PRO A 83 -18.10 -0.15 -10.37
CA PRO A 83 -18.65 -0.73 -9.14
C PRO A 83 -17.60 -1.19 -8.11
N MET A 84 -16.31 -1.03 -8.39
CA MET A 84 -15.26 -1.26 -7.39
C MET A 84 -15.28 -0.15 -6.34
N THR A 85 -14.89 -0.47 -5.11
CA THR A 85 -14.76 0.53 -4.04
C THR A 85 -13.37 1.14 -4.01
N VAL A 86 -13.23 2.34 -3.46
CA VAL A 86 -11.94 2.99 -3.27
C VAL A 86 -11.08 2.24 -2.26
N GLN A 87 -11.68 1.48 -1.33
CA GLN A 87 -10.97 0.56 -0.44
C GLN A 87 -10.23 -0.52 -1.24
N GLN A 88 -10.89 -1.12 -2.23
CA GLN A 88 -10.25 -2.09 -3.14
C GLN A 88 -9.14 -1.42 -3.96
N LEU A 89 -9.37 -0.21 -4.46
CA LEU A 89 -8.37 0.56 -5.22
C LEU A 89 -7.12 0.87 -4.39
N VAL A 90 -7.30 1.36 -3.15
CA VAL A 90 -6.20 1.69 -2.22
C VAL A 90 -5.48 0.42 -1.76
N GLY A 91 -6.24 -0.66 -1.49
CA GLY A 91 -5.68 -1.98 -1.18
C GLY A 91 -4.76 -2.48 -2.29
N ARG A 92 -5.22 -2.43 -3.55
CA ARG A 92 -4.40 -2.83 -4.70
C ARG A 92 -3.20 -1.91 -4.90
N TYR A 93 -3.36 -0.59 -4.74
CA TYR A 93 -2.24 0.36 -4.79
C TYR A 93 -1.11 -0.07 -3.85
N TRP A 94 -1.42 -0.33 -2.57
CA TRP A 94 -0.40 -0.75 -1.61
C TRP A 94 0.15 -2.16 -1.90
N ALA A 95 -0.68 -3.07 -2.41
CA ALA A 95 -0.21 -4.37 -2.89
C ALA A 95 0.84 -4.22 -4.00
N ARG A 96 0.66 -3.28 -4.93
CA ARG A 96 1.66 -2.93 -5.95
C ARG A 96 2.91 -2.28 -5.35
N MET A 97 2.73 -1.43 -4.34
CA MET A 97 3.85 -0.76 -3.67
C MET A 97 4.81 -1.73 -2.97
N ALA A 98 4.39 -2.96 -2.64
CA ALA A 98 5.28 -4.01 -2.12
C ALA A 98 6.47 -4.31 -3.05
N TYR A 99 6.28 -4.17 -4.36
CA TYR A 99 7.34 -4.29 -5.37
C TYR A 99 7.47 -3.05 -6.25
N LEU A 100 6.84 -1.95 -5.82
CA LEU A 100 6.72 -0.66 -6.49
C LEU A 100 6.41 -0.76 -7.99
N ASP A 101 5.57 -1.72 -8.38
CA ASP A 101 5.27 -2.03 -9.79
C ASP A 101 4.05 -1.24 -10.32
N ILE A 102 3.97 0.03 -9.94
CA ILE A 102 2.87 0.97 -10.25
C ILE A 102 2.93 1.57 -11.67
N GLY A 103 3.60 0.92 -12.61
CA GLY A 103 3.84 1.45 -13.95
C GLY A 103 4.89 2.57 -14.01
N HIS A 104 5.82 2.63 -13.04
CA HIS A 104 6.92 3.61 -13.01
C HIS A 104 8.30 2.91 -12.94
N PRO A 105 8.85 2.42 -14.07
CA PRO A 105 10.03 1.53 -14.08
C PRO A 105 11.27 2.08 -13.36
N LYS A 106 11.56 3.38 -13.47
CA LYS A 106 12.70 3.99 -12.77
C LYS A 106 12.57 3.96 -11.25
N ALA A 107 11.34 4.15 -10.75
CA ALA A 107 11.09 4.14 -9.33
C ALA A 107 11.17 2.71 -8.80
N GLN A 108 10.63 1.75 -9.57
CA GLN A 108 10.76 0.33 -9.27
C GLN A 108 12.23 -0.10 -9.20
N ALA A 109 13.05 0.26 -10.20
CA ALA A 109 14.48 -0.05 -10.19
C ALA A 109 15.19 0.52 -8.96
N ARG A 110 14.91 1.79 -8.59
CA ARG A 110 15.44 2.41 -7.38
C ARG A 110 15.00 1.69 -6.11
N PHE A 111 13.74 1.30 -6.02
CA PHE A 111 13.21 0.52 -4.90
C PHE A 111 13.90 -0.84 -4.78
N LEU A 112 14.00 -1.60 -5.88
CA LEU A 112 14.64 -2.93 -5.88
C LEU A 112 16.12 -2.86 -5.48
N ALA A 113 16.83 -1.79 -5.84
CA ALA A 113 18.21 -1.55 -5.41
C ALA A 113 18.33 -1.17 -3.92
N ARG A 114 17.30 -0.51 -3.35
CA ARG A 114 17.32 0.02 -1.98
C ARG A 114 16.72 -0.92 -0.94
N ARG A 115 15.73 -1.73 -1.31
CA ARG A 115 14.86 -2.49 -0.39
C ARG A 115 15.59 -3.47 0.54
N ASN A 116 16.80 -3.89 0.18
CA ASN A 116 17.62 -4.81 0.97
C ASN A 116 18.63 -4.10 1.87
N VAL A 117 18.77 -2.78 1.78
CA VAL A 117 19.68 -2.04 2.67
C VAL A 117 19.13 -2.04 4.10
N GLN A 118 19.96 -2.44 5.06
CA GLN A 118 19.54 -2.68 6.45
C GLN A 118 18.75 -1.52 7.07
N ALA A 119 19.27 -0.29 6.97
CA ALA A 119 18.60 0.89 7.54
C ALA A 119 17.19 1.11 6.93
N PHE A 120 17.03 0.86 5.63
CA PHE A 120 15.73 0.95 4.96
C PHE A 120 14.78 -0.15 5.45
N ARG A 121 15.26 -1.40 5.50
CA ARG A 121 14.46 -2.53 5.98
C ARG A 121 13.94 -2.31 7.39
N THR A 122 14.80 -1.87 8.31
CA THR A 122 14.41 -1.57 9.69
C THR A 122 13.33 -0.49 9.73
N ALA A 123 13.51 0.60 8.98
CA ALA A 123 12.54 1.69 8.97
C ALA A 123 11.20 1.28 8.32
N ALA A 124 11.22 0.43 7.28
CA ALA A 124 10.04 0.10 6.48
C ALA A 124 9.27 -1.13 6.92
N TYR A 125 9.98 -2.16 7.38
CA TYR A 125 9.41 -3.50 7.47
C TYR A 125 9.28 -4.04 8.89
N SER A 126 9.90 -3.39 9.89
CA SER A 126 9.78 -3.76 11.31
C SER A 126 8.41 -3.37 11.89
N ASN A 127 7.36 -3.97 11.36
CA ASN A 127 5.96 -3.63 11.64
C ASN A 127 5.33 -4.46 12.77
N LEU A 128 5.96 -5.57 13.19
CA LEU A 128 5.28 -6.62 13.96
C LEU A 128 6.01 -7.00 15.26
N ASP A 129 5.27 -7.33 16.31
CA ASP A 129 5.79 -8.05 17.47
C ASP A 129 5.40 -9.53 17.36
N SER A 130 6.34 -10.44 17.65
CA SER A 130 6.09 -11.88 17.63
C SER A 130 5.52 -12.37 18.97
N PHE A 131 4.50 -13.22 18.91
CA PHE A 131 3.88 -13.90 20.06
C PHE A 131 4.15 -15.41 20.05
N GLY A 132 5.14 -15.84 19.25
CA GLY A 132 5.44 -17.25 19.03
C GLY A 132 4.40 -17.98 18.18
N ASN A 133 4.72 -19.21 17.77
CA ASN A 133 3.81 -20.09 17.03
C ASN A 133 3.24 -19.47 15.74
N GLY A 134 4.04 -18.68 15.03
CA GLY A 134 3.63 -18.00 13.80
C GLY A 134 2.61 -16.88 14.01
N ARG A 135 2.40 -16.43 15.25
CA ARG A 135 1.52 -15.30 15.58
C ARG A 135 2.29 -14.01 15.75
N TYR A 136 1.72 -12.94 15.22
CA TYR A 136 2.28 -11.61 15.26
C TYR A 136 1.18 -10.57 15.50
N ARG A 137 1.55 -9.41 16.03
CA ARG A 137 0.65 -8.25 16.16
C ARG A 137 1.34 -7.01 15.60
N ALA A 138 0.57 -6.11 14.99
CA ALA A 138 1.09 -4.79 14.64
C ALA A 138 1.67 -4.07 15.87
N LYS A 139 2.88 -3.53 15.73
CA LYS A 139 3.46 -2.64 16.74
C LYS A 139 2.59 -1.38 16.83
N PRO A 140 2.26 -0.85 18.02
CA PRO A 140 1.40 0.33 18.14
C PRO A 140 1.82 1.54 17.29
N ALA A 141 3.12 1.82 17.22
CA ALA A 141 3.67 2.91 16.40
C ALA A 141 3.64 2.64 14.87
N ARG A 142 3.30 1.41 14.47
CA ARG A 142 3.27 0.94 13.08
C ARG A 142 1.87 0.53 12.63
N GLU A 143 0.86 0.62 13.48
CA GLU A 143 -0.53 0.37 13.10
C GLU A 143 -0.93 1.25 11.91
N PRO A 144 -1.43 0.67 10.80
CA PRO A 144 -1.78 1.45 9.62
C PRO A 144 -2.90 2.44 9.91
N ARG A 145 -2.63 3.73 9.69
CA ARG A 145 -3.60 4.83 9.72
C ARG A 145 -4.48 4.79 8.47
N TYR A 146 -5.50 5.64 8.39
CA TYR A 146 -6.47 5.62 7.29
C TYR A 146 -5.81 5.64 5.90
N ALA A 147 -6.11 4.64 5.07
CA ALA A 147 -5.51 4.41 3.75
C ALA A 147 -3.99 4.21 3.76
N GLY A 148 -3.38 4.01 4.93
CA GLY A 148 -2.00 3.56 5.11
C GLY A 148 -1.91 2.03 5.19
N ALA A 149 -0.69 1.51 5.10
CA ALA A 149 -0.42 0.08 5.03
C ALA A 149 0.78 -0.37 5.87
N ASN A 150 0.81 -1.66 6.18
CA ASN A 150 2.06 -2.35 6.49
C ASN A 150 2.43 -3.24 5.31
N ILE A 151 3.65 -3.11 4.84
CA ILE A 151 4.28 -4.03 3.88
C ILE A 151 5.21 -4.94 4.68
N ILE A 152 4.98 -6.25 4.60
CA ILE A 152 5.65 -7.26 5.40
C ILE A 152 6.29 -8.27 4.45
N PRO A 153 7.56 -8.07 4.04
CA PRO A 153 8.29 -9.09 3.29
C PRO A 153 8.36 -10.39 4.08
N LEU A 154 8.17 -11.52 3.38
CA LEU A 154 8.13 -12.84 3.98
C LEU A 154 9.37 -13.66 3.57
N THR A 155 9.90 -14.40 4.53
CA THR A 155 10.86 -15.47 4.29
C THR A 155 10.07 -16.78 4.17
N VAL A 156 10.06 -17.36 2.97
CA VAL A 156 9.46 -18.66 2.68
C VAL A 156 10.57 -19.70 2.57
N ALA A 157 10.45 -20.83 3.26
CA ALA A 157 11.45 -21.89 3.18
C ALA A 157 11.46 -22.51 1.77
N SER A 158 12.50 -22.27 0.98
CA SER A 158 12.80 -22.88 -0.35
C SER A 158 11.58 -23.18 -1.26
N GLY A 159 10.61 -22.27 -1.30
CA GLY A 159 9.32 -22.47 -1.96
C GLY A 159 8.35 -23.35 -1.16
N GLY A 160 7.07 -23.03 -1.21
CA GLY A 160 6.06 -23.73 -0.42
C GLY A 160 4.72 -23.01 -0.40
N ASN A 161 3.75 -23.60 0.30
CA ASN A 161 2.45 -22.97 0.51
C ASN A 161 2.51 -22.02 1.70
N VAL A 162 2.19 -20.74 1.47
CA VAL A 162 2.05 -19.72 2.51
C VAL A 162 0.58 -19.57 2.84
N THR A 163 0.22 -19.77 4.11
CA THR A 163 -1.14 -19.53 4.61
C THR A 163 -1.14 -18.34 5.57
N VAL A 164 -2.12 -17.46 5.39
CA VAL A 164 -2.24 -16.20 6.11
C VAL A 164 -3.64 -16.09 6.70
N ARG A 165 -3.71 -15.64 7.96
CA ARG A 165 -4.93 -15.14 8.58
C ARG A 165 -4.66 -13.82 9.29
N VAL A 166 -5.30 -12.76 8.84
CA VAL A 166 -5.32 -11.43 9.45
C VAL A 166 -6.60 -11.30 10.26
N THR A 167 -6.48 -11.02 11.55
CA THR A 167 -7.61 -10.77 12.46
C THR A 167 -7.68 -9.29 12.76
N ASN A 168 -8.80 -8.65 12.41
CA ASN A 168 -9.06 -7.26 12.76
C ASN A 168 -9.35 -7.17 14.27
N LEU A 169 -8.54 -6.41 15.02
CA LEU A 169 -8.77 -6.12 16.44
C LEU A 169 -9.46 -4.76 16.65
N GLY A 170 -9.78 -4.06 15.57
CA GLY A 170 -10.47 -2.79 15.55
C GLY A 170 -9.60 -1.60 15.96
N ASN A 171 -10.12 -0.41 15.75
CA ASN A 171 -9.49 0.87 16.12
C ASN A 171 -10.47 1.78 16.88
N SER A 172 -11.42 1.19 17.60
CA SER A 172 -12.50 1.88 18.32
C SER A 172 -13.46 2.69 17.41
N GLN A 173 -13.47 2.41 16.11
CA GLN A 173 -14.40 3.00 15.15
C GLN A 173 -15.38 1.95 14.63
N SER A 174 -16.65 2.33 14.45
CA SER A 174 -17.73 1.43 14.03
C SER A 174 -17.56 0.86 12.61
N GLY A 175 -16.74 1.50 11.78
CA GLY A 175 -16.42 1.07 10.41
C GLY A 175 -15.04 0.46 10.25
N SER A 176 -14.38 0.02 11.34
CA SER A 176 -13.02 -0.52 11.28
C SER A 176 -12.94 -1.69 10.29
N GLY A 177 -12.12 -1.52 9.25
CA GLY A 177 -12.05 -2.44 8.13
C GLY A 177 -10.65 -2.45 7.53
N PHE A 178 -10.36 -3.49 6.77
CA PHE A 178 -9.06 -3.65 6.14
C PHE A 178 -9.16 -4.42 4.83
N THR A 179 -8.12 -4.26 4.02
CA THR A 179 -7.82 -5.11 2.87
C THR A 179 -6.47 -5.75 3.13
N ALA A 180 -6.31 -6.99 2.68
CA ALA A 180 -5.05 -7.70 2.79
C ALA A 180 -4.78 -8.50 1.52
N THR A 181 -3.52 -8.49 1.09
CA THR A 181 -3.10 -9.12 -0.16
C THR A 181 -1.72 -9.76 0.04
N LEU A 182 -1.55 -10.97 -0.46
CA LEU A 182 -0.22 -11.53 -0.72
C LEU A 182 0.25 -11.07 -2.10
N SER A 183 1.24 -10.19 -2.13
CA SER A 183 1.95 -9.80 -3.35
C SER A 183 3.10 -10.77 -3.57
N ILE A 184 3.15 -11.43 -4.73
CA ILE A 184 4.15 -12.45 -5.03
C ILE A 184 4.84 -12.08 -6.34
N ARG A 185 6.15 -11.83 -6.26
CA ARG A 185 6.97 -11.41 -7.40
C ARG A 185 7.85 -12.56 -7.86
N ASN A 186 7.80 -12.87 -9.14
CA ASN A 186 8.78 -13.73 -9.78
C ASN A 186 10.11 -12.97 -9.92
N THR A 187 11.18 -13.47 -9.32
CA THR A 187 12.45 -12.77 -9.23
C THR A 187 13.21 -12.72 -10.56
N THR A 188 12.91 -13.65 -11.48
CA THR A 188 13.51 -13.73 -12.82
C THR A 188 12.81 -12.79 -13.81
N SER A 189 11.49 -12.89 -13.95
CA SER A 189 10.70 -12.10 -14.91
C SER A 189 10.31 -10.72 -14.39
N GLY A 190 10.30 -10.53 -13.07
CA GLY A 190 9.81 -9.31 -12.42
C GLY A 190 8.29 -9.17 -12.36
N LEU A 191 7.54 -10.11 -12.95
CA LEU A 191 6.08 -10.12 -12.90
C LEU A 191 5.59 -10.34 -11.47
N VAL A 192 4.52 -9.63 -11.11
CA VAL A 192 3.89 -9.72 -9.79
C VAL A 192 2.47 -10.22 -9.97
N ARG A 193 2.09 -11.20 -9.16
CA ARG A 193 0.70 -11.64 -9.00
C ARG A 193 0.23 -11.31 -7.59
N TYR A 194 -1.06 -11.09 -7.47
CA TYR A 194 -1.67 -10.68 -6.21
C TYR A 194 -2.76 -11.66 -5.81
N VAL A 195 -2.74 -12.09 -4.56
CA VAL A 195 -3.74 -12.97 -3.98
C VAL A 195 -4.45 -12.21 -2.88
N ASP A 196 -5.70 -11.85 -3.13
CA ASP A 196 -6.51 -11.12 -2.16
C ASP A 196 -6.99 -12.06 -1.04
N LEU A 197 -6.79 -11.65 0.20
CA LEU A 197 -7.16 -12.41 1.38
C LEU A 197 -8.57 -11.98 1.81
N VAL A 198 -9.59 -12.48 1.10
CA VAL A 198 -10.99 -12.15 1.37
C VAL A 198 -11.36 -12.55 2.81
N GLY A 199 -11.94 -11.61 3.56
CA GLY A 199 -12.21 -11.81 4.99
C GLY A 199 -10.95 -11.97 5.86
N GLY A 200 -9.79 -11.56 5.35
CA GLY A 200 -8.50 -11.64 6.04
C GLY A 200 -7.79 -12.98 5.92
N SER A 201 -8.31 -13.96 5.19
CA SER A 201 -7.71 -15.29 5.13
C SER A 201 -7.45 -15.72 3.68
N GLY A 202 -6.38 -16.49 3.48
CA GLY A 202 -6.06 -17.06 2.19
C GLY A 202 -4.70 -17.75 2.18
N SER A 203 -4.39 -18.37 1.05
CA SER A 203 -3.12 -19.07 0.85
C SER A 203 -2.64 -18.94 -0.59
N ALA A 204 -1.33 -19.12 -0.77
CA ALA A 204 -0.75 -19.23 -2.10
C ALA A 204 0.53 -20.07 -2.04
N THR A 205 0.72 -20.91 -3.05
CA THR A 205 2.03 -21.51 -3.34
C THR A 205 2.97 -20.41 -3.80
N VAL A 206 4.19 -20.37 -3.25
CA VAL A 206 5.30 -19.50 -3.66
C VAL A 206 6.39 -20.41 -4.22
N ALA A 207 6.74 -20.24 -5.49
CA ALA A 207 7.79 -21.01 -6.13
C ALA A 207 9.19 -20.60 -5.64
N SER A 208 10.20 -21.43 -5.90
CA SER A 208 11.59 -21.15 -5.50
C SER A 208 12.19 -19.91 -6.18
N ASN A 209 11.67 -19.51 -7.34
CA ASN A 209 12.02 -18.28 -8.05
C ASN A 209 11.03 -17.13 -7.76
N GLU A 210 10.24 -17.22 -6.69
CA GLU A 210 9.34 -16.17 -6.26
C GLU A 210 9.72 -15.66 -4.86
N GLU A 211 9.40 -14.39 -4.62
CA GLU A 211 9.43 -13.76 -3.30
C GLU A 211 8.03 -13.24 -2.97
N ALA A 212 7.68 -13.19 -1.68
CA ALA A 212 6.35 -12.80 -1.23
C ALA A 212 6.39 -11.68 -0.20
N SER A 213 5.39 -10.81 -0.23
CA SER A 213 5.11 -9.80 0.78
C SER A 213 3.65 -9.82 1.14
N LEU A 214 3.33 -9.83 2.42
CA LEU A 214 1.98 -9.56 2.90
C LEU A 214 1.80 -8.05 3.00
N VAL A 215 0.68 -7.55 2.49
CA VAL A 215 0.27 -6.16 2.63
C VAL A 215 -1.05 -6.10 3.38
N VAL A 216 -1.12 -5.31 4.46
CA VAL A 216 -2.34 -5.06 5.24
C VAL A 216 -2.61 -3.56 5.24
N VAL A 217 -3.80 -3.15 4.83
CA VAL A 217 -4.16 -1.74 4.62
C VAL A 217 -5.40 -1.39 5.43
N ASN A 218 -5.33 -0.30 6.21
CA ASN A 218 -6.50 0.21 6.93
C ASN A 218 -7.45 0.91 5.96
N THR A 219 -8.57 0.24 5.70
CA THR A 219 -9.57 0.63 4.70
C THR A 219 -10.95 0.49 5.35
N PRO A 220 -11.33 1.46 6.20
CA PRO A 220 -12.61 1.42 6.88
C PRO A 220 -13.76 1.41 5.87
N THR A 221 -14.90 0.87 6.28
CA THR A 221 -16.08 0.69 5.40
C THR A 221 -16.67 2.03 4.94
N SER A 222 -16.41 3.11 5.67
CA SER A 222 -16.81 4.47 5.32
C SER A 222 -15.58 5.35 5.11
N LEU A 223 -15.68 6.27 4.15
CA LEU A 223 -14.63 7.24 3.91
C LEU A 223 -14.60 8.29 5.00
N ILE A 224 -13.38 8.63 5.41
CA ILE A 224 -13.12 9.68 6.38
C ILE A 224 -12.82 10.95 5.61
N GLN A 225 -13.58 12.01 5.91
CA GLN A 225 -13.22 13.36 5.52
C GLN A 225 -12.28 13.94 6.58
N TYR A 226 -11.11 14.40 6.16
CA TYR A 226 -10.13 14.99 7.06
C TYR A 226 -9.29 16.06 6.35
N ASP A 227 -8.76 16.98 7.14
CA ASP A 227 -7.70 17.90 6.73
C ASP A 227 -6.39 17.42 7.34
N ALA A 228 -5.51 16.90 6.48
CA ALA A 228 -4.21 16.35 6.85
C ALA A 228 -3.30 17.34 7.61
N PHE A 229 -3.56 18.65 7.50
CA PHE A 229 -2.76 19.70 8.15
C PHE A 229 -3.35 20.16 9.49
N GLN A 230 -4.57 19.72 9.81
CA GLN A 230 -5.24 19.96 11.09
C GLN A 230 -5.45 18.67 11.91
N SER A 231 -5.10 17.52 11.34
CA SER A 231 -5.10 16.22 12.02
C SER A 231 -4.30 16.24 13.32
N THR A 232 -4.87 15.68 14.38
CA THR A 232 -4.18 15.36 15.63
C THR A 232 -4.09 13.84 15.79
N ASP A 233 -3.42 13.36 16.83
CA ASP A 233 -3.32 11.93 17.12
C ASP A 233 -4.66 11.31 17.58
N THR A 234 -5.68 12.13 17.87
CA THR A 234 -7.04 11.66 18.18
C THR A 234 -8.01 11.76 17.01
N SER A 235 -7.59 12.39 15.89
CA SER A 235 -8.42 12.47 14.69
C SER A 235 -8.70 11.07 14.12
N PRO A 236 -9.91 10.80 13.57
CA PRO A 236 -10.29 9.46 13.12
C PRO A 236 -9.30 8.82 12.13
N GLU A 237 -8.75 9.59 11.21
CA GLU A 237 -7.77 9.14 10.22
C GLU A 237 -6.41 8.77 10.83
N SER A 238 -6.09 9.32 12.00
CA SER A 238 -4.83 9.10 12.71
C SER A 238 -4.84 7.84 13.58
N ILE A 239 -6.03 7.27 13.86
CA ILE A 239 -6.15 6.07 14.68
C ILE A 239 -5.81 4.83 13.85
N GLY A 240 -4.73 4.17 14.24
CA GLY A 240 -4.20 2.98 13.58
C GLY A 240 -5.12 1.76 13.68
N LEU A 241 -5.10 0.92 12.66
CA LEU A 241 -5.72 -0.39 12.67
C LEU A 241 -4.88 -1.37 13.50
N ARG A 242 -5.44 -1.83 14.63
CA ARG A 242 -4.90 -2.98 15.36
C ARG A 242 -5.27 -4.26 14.63
N TYR A 243 -4.29 -5.11 14.38
CA TYR A 243 -4.53 -6.42 13.81
C TYR A 243 -3.53 -7.45 14.34
N GLU A 244 -3.96 -8.71 14.27
CA GLU A 244 -3.12 -9.88 14.48
C GLU A 244 -2.94 -10.65 13.18
N LEU A 245 -1.83 -11.35 13.10
CA LEU A 245 -1.44 -12.16 11.97
C LEU A 245 -1.08 -13.56 12.45
N GLN A 246 -1.67 -14.58 11.84
CA GLN A 246 -1.20 -15.95 11.90
C GLN A 246 -0.60 -16.30 10.53
N LEU A 247 0.65 -16.75 10.54
CA LEU A 247 1.36 -17.25 9.37
C LEU A 247 1.66 -18.74 9.52
N THR A 248 1.64 -19.45 8.40
CA THR A 248 2.13 -20.82 8.27
C THR A 248 2.85 -20.96 6.93
N GLY A 249 3.98 -21.66 6.91
CA GLY A 249 4.84 -21.81 5.72
C GLY A 249 5.75 -20.60 5.42
N ALA A 250 5.66 -19.54 6.21
CA ALA A 250 6.53 -18.37 6.12
C ALA A 250 6.67 -17.65 7.47
N VAL A 251 7.69 -16.81 7.59
CA VAL A 251 7.87 -15.85 8.69
C VAL A 251 8.14 -14.45 8.14
N PRO A 252 7.81 -13.35 8.85
CA PRO A 252 8.25 -12.02 8.46
C PRO A 252 9.77 -11.94 8.40
N ALA A 253 10.32 -11.33 7.34
CA ALA A 253 11.75 -11.15 7.18
C ALA A 253 12.35 -10.10 8.14
N ASN A 254 11.48 -9.27 8.73
CA ASN A 254 11.80 -8.21 9.69
C ASN A 254 10.67 -8.14 10.72
N PRO A 255 10.66 -9.00 11.76
CA PRO A 255 9.73 -8.85 12.86
C PRO A 255 9.96 -7.49 13.56
#